data_AF-A0A5M6BR58-F1
#
_entry.id   AF-A0A5M6BR58-F1
#
_cell.length_a   1.000
_cell.length_b   1.000
_cell.length_c   1.000
_cell.angle_alpha   90.00
_cell.angle_beta   90.00
_cell.angle_gamma   90.00
#
_symmetry.space_group_name_H-M   'P 1'
#
loop_
_entity.id
_entity.type
_entity.pdbx_description
1 polymer ?
#
loop_
_entity_poly.entity_id
_entity_poly.type
_entity_poly.pdbx_seq_one_letter_code
_entity_poly.pdbx_strand_id
1 'polypeptide(L)'
;MPRPSLPFVLGGTLLFLASLPLILASSGDRNPTFQHCLKGCEITYCDPSQPPIAGYLRAFGWTCAENCAYECTHSFTDNIRPGSRYHQFYGKWAFYRFGPFQEPVSILMSLGNLWVNLVGLQDMRRRVRPENRMRPWLVAMGLVQINTWVWSSVFHARDTPTTERLDYFSATLTIAFTLLYSIVRIFGLQTPLTTSRLLIPVSASIAFLVLSHFTYLLSFPRHAFPYGYHTAFNLVLAIVHNILWITWSASFKFRLPTLTFLNTKIEFPKPYPPNDPLSTSISKPKEASTPLSLVFLTTMAMSLELLDFSPILRMVDAHSLWHAATIPITLAWWQFMTNDAIELEGSLLNGARGGGNEKFPLSGGGTGAETMEATPRTPNFAQLAAGSSGFRKSPSPSPKVTKPE
;
A
#
# COMPACT_ATOMS: atom_id res chain seq x y z
N MET A 1 41.24 -1.59 -10.02
CA MET A 1 39.92 -1.67 -10.71
C MET A 1 40.05 -0.92 -12.03
N PRO A 2 39.79 -1.55 -13.20
CA PRO A 2 39.86 -0.86 -14.48
C PRO A 2 38.64 0.05 -14.64
N ARG A 3 38.86 1.31 -15.04
CA ARG A 3 37.79 2.25 -15.37
C ARG A 3 37.07 1.77 -16.64
N PRO A 4 35.73 1.79 -16.69
CA PRO A 4 35.01 1.46 -17.92
C PRO A 4 35.42 2.44 -19.02
N SER A 5 35.68 1.92 -20.22
CA SER A 5 36.13 2.71 -21.36
C SER A 5 34.99 3.65 -21.82
N LEU A 6 35.32 4.93 -22.01
CA LEU A 6 34.43 5.98 -22.52
C LEU A 6 33.53 5.56 -23.71
N PRO A 7 33.98 4.74 -24.69
CA PRO A 7 33.11 4.24 -25.77
C PRO A 7 31.99 3.29 -25.30
N PHE A 8 32.16 2.55 -24.20
CA PHE A 8 31.12 1.67 -23.66
C PHE A 8 29.99 2.47 -22.99
N VAL A 9 30.35 3.57 -22.32
CA VAL A 9 29.38 4.50 -21.70
C VAL A 9 28.63 5.27 -22.79
N LEU A 10 29.32 5.76 -23.82
CA LEU A 10 28.69 6.44 -24.97
C LEU A 10 27.80 5.51 -25.79
N GLY A 11 28.23 4.27 -26.04
CA GLY A 11 27.44 3.25 -26.74
C GLY A 11 26.17 2.85 -25.97
N GLY A 12 26.28 2.66 -24.66
CA GLY A 12 25.12 2.41 -23.79
C GLY A 12 24.14 3.58 -23.73
N THR A 13 24.65 4.83 -23.75
CA THR A 13 23.82 6.04 -23.75
C THR A 13 23.09 6.23 -25.08
N LEU A 14 23.73 5.95 -26.22
CA LEU A 14 23.09 6.01 -27.54
C LEU A 14 22.04 4.91 -27.74
N LEU A 15 22.27 3.69 -27.24
CA LEU A 15 21.27 2.62 -27.22
C LEU A 15 20.10 2.92 -26.28
N PHE A 16 20.35 3.59 -25.16
CA PHE A 16 19.31 4.07 -24.25
C PHE A 16 18.49 5.21 -24.87
N LEU A 17 19.12 6.15 -25.58
CA LEU A 17 18.44 7.23 -26.28
C LEU A 17 17.65 6.72 -27.51
N ALA A 18 18.16 5.71 -28.22
CA ALA A 18 17.48 5.05 -29.34
C ALA A 18 16.34 4.12 -28.91
N SER A 19 16.27 3.77 -27.62
CA SER A 19 15.15 3.02 -27.02
C SER A 19 14.14 3.91 -26.30
N LEU A 20 14.31 5.25 -26.34
CA LEU A 20 13.27 6.15 -25.88
C LEU A 20 12.05 5.98 -26.79
N PRO A 21 10.91 5.50 -26.28
CA PRO A 21 9.71 5.38 -27.08
C PRO A 21 9.33 6.77 -27.58
N LEU A 22 9.09 6.89 -28.88
CA LEU A 22 8.41 8.06 -29.43
C LEU A 22 7.11 8.21 -28.64
N ILE A 23 6.94 9.33 -27.94
CA ILE A 23 5.72 9.65 -27.18
C ILE A 23 4.63 9.90 -28.21
N LEU A 24 3.98 8.82 -28.63
CA LEU A 24 2.84 8.87 -29.53
C LEU A 24 1.59 9.00 -28.67
N ALA A 25 0.70 9.91 -29.06
CA ALA A 25 -0.66 9.94 -28.53
C ALA A 25 -1.32 8.56 -28.70
N SER A 26 -2.33 8.26 -27.87
CA SER A 26 -2.98 6.97 -27.90
C SER A 26 -3.52 6.66 -29.30
N SER A 27 -3.60 5.38 -29.64
CA SER A 27 -4.01 4.98 -30.99
C SER A 27 -5.42 5.46 -31.36
N GLY A 28 -6.31 5.60 -30.37
CA GLY A 28 -7.64 6.19 -30.54
C GLY A 28 -7.58 7.69 -30.84
N ASP A 29 -6.72 8.44 -30.16
CA ASP A 29 -6.55 9.89 -30.39
C ASP A 29 -6.07 10.18 -31.82
N ARG A 30 -5.30 9.28 -32.41
CA ARG A 30 -4.80 9.42 -33.78
C ARG A 30 -5.80 8.95 -34.84
N ASN A 31 -6.93 8.38 -34.44
CA ASN A 31 -7.88 7.79 -35.36
C ASN A 31 -8.74 8.88 -36.03
N PRO A 32 -8.80 8.95 -37.39
CA PRO A 32 -9.58 9.97 -38.09
C PRO A 32 -11.09 9.94 -37.78
N THR A 33 -11.66 8.76 -37.55
CA THR A 33 -13.09 8.62 -37.21
C THR A 33 -13.38 9.24 -35.85
N PHE A 34 -12.52 9.00 -34.86
CA PHE A 34 -12.63 9.61 -33.54
C PHE A 34 -12.47 11.14 -33.61
N GLN A 35 -11.45 11.62 -34.32
CA GLN A 35 -11.20 13.06 -34.50
C GLN A 35 -12.37 13.77 -35.21
N HIS A 36 -12.96 13.13 -36.22
CA HIS A 36 -14.14 13.68 -36.91
C HIS A 36 -15.36 13.76 -35.99
N CYS A 37 -15.62 12.73 -35.20
CA CYS A 37 -16.67 12.74 -34.18
C CYS A 37 -16.46 13.88 -33.18
N LEU A 38 -15.26 13.99 -32.62
CA LEU A 38 -14.93 14.98 -31.59
C LEU A 38 -15.18 16.40 -32.10
N LYS A 39 -14.63 16.73 -33.27
CA LYS A 39 -14.83 18.05 -33.89
C LYS A 39 -16.29 18.33 -34.20
N GLY A 40 -17.03 17.34 -34.72
CA GLY A 40 -18.45 17.48 -34.99
C GLY A 40 -19.27 17.72 -33.72
N CYS A 41 -18.99 16.98 -32.66
CA CYS A 41 -19.65 17.14 -31.36
C CYS A 41 -19.39 18.52 -30.76
N GLU A 42 -18.13 18.97 -30.76
CA GLU A 42 -17.77 20.27 -30.20
C GLU A 42 -18.44 21.43 -30.93
N ILE A 43 -18.46 21.42 -32.27
CA ILE A 43 -19.12 22.46 -33.07
C ILE A 43 -20.64 22.44 -32.86
N THR A 44 -21.24 21.25 -32.78
CA THR A 44 -22.70 21.11 -32.73
C THR A 44 -23.27 21.44 -31.34
N TYR A 45 -22.58 21.01 -30.28
CA TYR A 45 -23.11 21.06 -28.93
C TYR A 45 -22.38 22.04 -28.02
N CYS A 46 -21.18 22.52 -28.37
CA CYS A 46 -20.39 23.35 -27.47
C CYS A 46 -20.26 24.84 -27.86
N ASP A 47 -20.52 25.25 -29.11
CA ASP A 47 -20.34 26.62 -29.65
C ASP A 47 -21.65 27.16 -30.29
N PRO A 48 -22.10 28.43 -30.15
CA PRO A 48 -21.62 29.55 -29.31
C PRO A 48 -22.36 29.68 -27.97
N SER A 49 -23.43 28.90 -27.78
CA SER A 49 -24.27 28.92 -26.59
C SER A 49 -24.40 27.50 -26.04
N GLN A 50 -23.66 27.20 -24.97
CA GLN A 50 -23.96 26.00 -24.18
C GLN A 50 -25.33 26.19 -23.51
N PRO A 51 -26.26 25.23 -23.69
CA PRO A 51 -26.84 24.62 -22.51
C PRO A 51 -26.51 23.13 -22.48
N PRO A 52 -26.27 22.63 -21.27
CA PRO A 52 -24.97 22.05 -21.04
C PRO A 52 -25.14 20.58 -20.71
N ILE A 53 -24.06 19.80 -20.82
CA ILE A 53 -23.96 18.47 -20.23
C ILE A 53 -24.70 18.43 -18.89
N ALA A 54 -25.41 17.35 -18.57
CA ALA A 54 -26.37 17.33 -17.46
C ALA A 54 -25.86 18.00 -16.16
N GLY A 55 -26.75 18.65 -15.39
CA GLY A 55 -26.36 19.49 -14.24
C GLY A 55 -25.46 18.81 -13.21
N TYR A 56 -25.63 17.50 -13.00
CA TYR A 56 -24.77 16.70 -12.13
C TYR A 56 -23.35 16.53 -12.67
N LEU A 57 -23.14 16.52 -13.99
CA LEU A 57 -21.81 16.50 -14.62
C LEU A 57 -21.11 17.83 -14.43
N ARG A 58 -21.82 18.95 -14.67
CA ARG A 58 -21.27 20.29 -14.43
C ARG A 58 -20.90 20.51 -12.97
N ALA A 59 -21.77 20.11 -12.04
CA ALA A 59 -21.52 20.23 -10.62
C ALA A 59 -20.27 19.45 -10.18
N PHE A 60 -19.90 18.40 -10.93
CA PHE A 60 -18.70 17.61 -10.72
C PHE A 60 -17.51 18.03 -11.60
N GLY A 61 -17.59 19.21 -12.21
CA GLY A 61 -16.50 19.85 -12.95
C GLY A 61 -16.23 19.27 -14.33
N TRP A 62 -17.15 18.51 -14.93
CA TRP A 62 -17.03 18.08 -16.32
C TRP A 62 -17.28 19.25 -17.28
N THR A 63 -16.53 19.28 -18.38
CA THR A 63 -16.69 20.24 -19.48
C THR A 63 -17.42 19.59 -20.67
N CYS A 64 -17.96 20.41 -21.57
CA CYS A 64 -18.58 19.89 -22.79
C CYS A 64 -17.58 19.16 -23.69
N ALA A 65 -16.35 19.68 -23.82
CA ALA A 65 -15.30 19.03 -24.58
C ALA A 65 -14.98 17.62 -24.03
N GLU A 66 -14.86 17.47 -22.71
CA GLU A 66 -14.64 16.15 -22.10
C GLU A 66 -15.85 15.22 -22.28
N ASN A 67 -17.08 15.76 -22.27
CA ASN A 67 -18.25 14.95 -22.53
C ASN A 67 -18.34 14.53 -24.00
N CYS A 68 -17.96 15.40 -24.94
CA CYS A 68 -17.83 15.04 -26.35
C CYS A 68 -16.78 13.96 -26.56
N ALA A 69 -15.62 14.08 -25.91
CA ALA A 69 -14.60 13.04 -25.92
C ALA A 69 -15.14 11.70 -25.39
N TYR A 70 -15.88 11.73 -24.26
CA TYR A 70 -16.54 10.56 -23.70
C TYR A 70 -17.50 9.89 -24.70
N GLU A 71 -18.47 10.64 -25.25
CA GLU A 71 -19.47 10.11 -26.19
C GLU A 71 -18.81 9.55 -27.46
N CYS A 72 -17.82 10.26 -28.00
CA CYS A 72 -17.10 9.83 -29.19
C CYS A 72 -16.22 8.59 -28.94
N THR A 73 -15.61 8.47 -27.77
CA THR A 73 -14.87 7.26 -27.36
C THR A 73 -15.81 6.06 -27.30
N HIS A 74 -17.00 6.20 -26.69
CA HIS A 74 -17.98 5.11 -26.62
C HIS A 74 -18.56 4.76 -27.99
N SER A 75 -19.02 5.77 -28.74
CA SER A 75 -19.53 5.58 -30.11
C SER A 75 -18.51 4.89 -31.02
N PHE A 76 -17.24 5.32 -30.97
CA PHE A 76 -16.18 4.64 -31.73
C PHE A 76 -16.03 3.19 -31.29
N THR A 77 -15.99 2.93 -29.99
CA THR A 77 -15.66 1.60 -29.48
C THR A 77 -16.83 0.62 -29.58
N ASP A 78 -18.07 1.09 -29.68
CA ASP A 78 -19.25 0.27 -29.91
C ASP A 78 -19.44 -0.06 -31.40
N ASN A 79 -18.93 0.77 -32.30
CA ASN A 79 -18.97 0.58 -33.75
C ASN A 79 -17.68 -0.02 -34.33
N ILE A 80 -16.79 -0.52 -33.48
CA ILE A 80 -15.55 -1.13 -33.94
C ILE A 80 -15.86 -2.46 -34.67
N ARG A 81 -15.21 -2.69 -35.81
CA ARG A 81 -15.47 -3.91 -36.60
C ARG A 81 -15.09 -5.16 -35.80
N PRO A 82 -15.88 -6.25 -35.84
CA PRO A 82 -15.51 -7.51 -35.22
C PRO A 82 -14.09 -7.96 -35.63
N GLY A 83 -13.27 -8.35 -34.65
CA GLY A 83 -11.87 -8.72 -34.87
C GLY A 83 -10.86 -7.55 -34.91
N SER A 84 -11.32 -6.30 -34.83
CA SER A 84 -10.43 -5.15 -34.67
C SER A 84 -9.93 -5.00 -33.24
N ARG A 85 -8.76 -4.38 -33.08
CA ARG A 85 -8.15 -4.13 -31.77
C ARG A 85 -8.87 -2.99 -31.06
N TYR A 86 -9.13 -3.13 -29.76
CA TYR A 86 -9.59 -2.02 -28.92
C TYR A 86 -8.53 -0.90 -28.84
N HIS A 87 -8.99 0.33 -28.75
CA HIS A 87 -8.14 1.52 -28.71
C HIS A 87 -8.25 2.23 -27.36
N GLN A 88 -7.13 2.79 -26.89
CA GLN A 88 -7.09 3.77 -25.81
C GLN A 88 -7.26 5.18 -26.39
N PHE A 89 -7.86 6.06 -25.60
CA PHE A 89 -8.10 7.47 -25.88
C PHE A 89 -7.57 8.27 -24.69
N TYR A 90 -6.70 9.24 -24.94
CA TYR A 90 -6.04 10.05 -23.91
C TYR A 90 -5.37 9.20 -22.81
N GLY A 91 -4.75 8.09 -23.20
CA GLY A 91 -4.10 7.15 -22.27
C GLY A 91 -5.06 6.24 -21.50
N LYS A 92 -6.36 6.29 -21.76
CA LYS A 92 -7.38 5.54 -21.02
C LYS A 92 -8.24 4.65 -21.92
N TRP A 93 -8.81 3.62 -21.32
CA TRP A 93 -9.83 2.80 -21.97
C TRP A 93 -11.20 3.46 -21.93
N ALA A 94 -12.10 3.03 -22.80
CA ALA A 94 -13.50 3.46 -22.78
C ALA A 94 -14.24 2.87 -21.56
N PHE A 95 -14.34 3.64 -20.48
CA PHE A 95 -15.07 3.24 -19.26
C PHE A 95 -16.50 3.78 -19.25
N TYR A 96 -17.47 2.98 -18.80
CA TYR A 96 -18.78 3.50 -18.46
C TYR A 96 -18.71 4.26 -17.14
N ARG A 97 -19.22 5.50 -17.17
CA ARG A 97 -19.35 6.35 -15.99
C ARG A 97 -20.57 5.91 -15.19
N PHE A 98 -20.51 6.06 -13.87
CA PHE A 98 -21.69 5.99 -13.00
C PHE A 98 -22.08 7.40 -12.56
N GLY A 99 -23.06 8.00 -13.23
CA GLY A 99 -23.37 9.42 -13.03
C GLY A 99 -22.15 10.28 -13.40
N PRO A 100 -21.60 11.10 -12.48
CA PRO A 100 -20.39 11.89 -12.75
C PRO A 100 -19.07 11.14 -12.48
N PHE A 101 -19.12 9.93 -11.93
CA PHE A 101 -17.92 9.18 -11.53
C PHE A 101 -17.29 8.44 -12.70
N GLN A 102 -16.00 8.66 -12.90
CA GLN A 102 -15.27 8.16 -14.07
C GLN A 102 -15.07 6.65 -14.04
N GLU A 103 -14.52 6.11 -12.95
CA GLU A 103 -14.08 4.72 -12.85
C GLU A 103 -14.70 4.03 -11.61
N PRO A 104 -16.00 3.66 -11.66
CA PRO A 104 -16.76 3.28 -10.47
C PRO A 104 -16.20 2.08 -9.71
N VAL A 105 -15.63 1.10 -10.41
CA VAL A 105 -15.02 -0.08 -9.77
C VAL A 105 -13.71 0.30 -9.09
N SER A 106 -12.85 1.10 -9.74
CA SER A 106 -11.61 1.60 -9.14
C SER A 106 -11.90 2.39 -7.86
N ILE A 107 -12.94 3.25 -7.86
CA ILE A 107 -13.40 3.97 -6.66
C ILE A 107 -13.80 2.99 -5.56
N LEU A 108 -14.63 2.00 -5.86
CA LEU A 108 -15.10 1.03 -4.87
C LEU A 108 -13.94 0.25 -4.24
N MET A 109 -12.96 -0.17 -5.04
CA MET A 109 -11.80 -0.91 -4.55
C MET A 109 -10.83 -0.02 -3.76
N SER A 110 -10.67 1.26 -4.14
CA SER A 110 -9.92 2.25 -3.34
C SER A 110 -10.60 2.51 -2.00
N LEU A 111 -11.92 2.64 -1.96
CA LEU A 111 -12.69 2.75 -0.70
C LEU A 111 -12.58 1.48 0.15
N GLY A 112 -12.53 0.31 -0.46
CA GLY A 112 -12.27 -0.96 0.24
C GLY A 112 -10.90 -0.96 0.94
N ASN A 113 -9.85 -0.49 0.26
CA ASN A 113 -8.53 -0.35 0.89
C ASN A 113 -8.51 0.75 1.97
N LEU A 114 -9.22 1.87 1.77
CA LEU A 114 -9.39 2.90 2.79
C LEU A 114 -10.02 2.31 4.07
N TRP A 115 -11.12 1.57 3.90
CA TRP A 115 -11.81 0.89 5.00
C TRP A 115 -10.89 -0.06 5.76
N VAL A 116 -10.16 -0.93 5.06
CA VAL A 116 -9.20 -1.85 5.67
C VAL A 116 -8.13 -1.12 6.47
N ASN A 117 -7.60 0.00 5.97
CA ASN A 117 -6.61 0.77 6.72
C ASN A 117 -7.20 1.47 7.96
N LEU A 118 -8.45 1.92 7.90
CA LEU A 118 -9.15 2.47 9.07
C LEU A 118 -9.34 1.40 10.16
N VAL A 119 -9.83 0.21 9.77
CA VAL A 119 -10.03 -0.92 10.68
C VAL A 119 -8.71 -1.41 11.25
N GLY A 120 -7.69 -1.58 10.41
CA GLY A 120 -6.36 -2.01 10.81
C GLY A 120 -5.69 -1.04 11.78
N LEU A 121 -5.78 0.28 11.51
CA LEU A 121 -5.29 1.32 12.41
C LEU A 121 -6.01 1.29 13.77
N GLN A 122 -7.32 1.04 13.77
CA GLN A 122 -8.10 0.93 15.00
C GLN A 122 -7.72 -0.32 15.82
N ASP A 123 -7.57 -1.48 15.17
CA ASP A 123 -7.13 -2.72 15.82
C ASP A 123 -5.72 -2.57 16.41
N MET A 124 -4.78 -2.05 15.63
CA MET A 124 -3.41 -1.80 16.07
C MET A 124 -3.37 -0.87 17.28
N ARG A 125 -4.15 0.22 17.29
CA ARG A 125 -4.23 1.16 18.42
C ARG A 125 -4.77 0.54 19.70
N ARG A 126 -5.63 -0.49 19.60
CA ARG A 126 -6.19 -1.23 20.76
C ARG A 126 -5.19 -2.23 21.33
N ARG A 127 -4.38 -2.86 20.46
CA ARG A 127 -3.52 -4.00 20.83
C ARG A 127 -2.10 -3.58 21.19
N VAL A 128 -1.56 -2.55 20.53
CA VAL A 128 -0.23 -2.01 20.82
C VAL A 128 -0.33 -0.94 21.89
N ARG A 129 0.43 -1.12 22.97
CA ARG A 129 0.42 -0.24 24.14
C ARG A 129 0.92 1.18 23.80
N PRO A 130 0.38 2.24 24.45
CA PRO A 130 0.85 3.61 24.24
C PRO A 130 2.35 3.83 24.49
N GLU A 131 2.95 3.07 25.41
CA GLU A 131 4.36 3.16 25.79
C GLU A 131 5.29 2.54 24.75
N ASN A 132 4.76 1.64 23.91
CA ASN A 132 5.54 1.02 22.85
C ASN A 132 5.90 2.07 21.80
N ARG A 133 7.20 2.41 21.72
CA ARG A 133 7.69 3.47 20.83
C ARG A 133 7.59 3.16 19.33
N MET A 134 7.20 1.94 18.95
CA MET A 134 6.84 1.61 17.56
C MET A 134 5.43 2.07 17.20
N ARG A 135 4.54 2.27 18.18
CA ARG A 135 3.14 2.65 17.96
C ARG A 135 2.97 3.93 17.14
N PRO A 136 3.70 5.04 17.39
CA PRO A 136 3.58 6.24 16.56
C PRO A 136 3.93 6.01 15.09
N TRP A 137 4.90 5.13 14.80
CA TRP A 137 5.29 4.77 13.44
C TRP A 137 4.19 3.99 12.71
N LEU A 138 3.53 3.06 13.41
CA LEU A 138 2.37 2.33 12.88
C LEU A 138 1.15 3.26 12.69
N VAL A 139 0.95 4.22 13.58
CA VAL A 139 -0.09 5.24 13.40
C VAL A 139 0.18 6.10 12.17
N ALA A 140 1.42 6.59 12.02
CA ALA A 140 1.82 7.38 10.86
C ALA A 140 1.66 6.59 9.56
N MET A 141 2.03 5.30 9.55
CA MET A 141 1.79 4.42 8.41
C MET A 141 0.31 4.36 8.04
N GLY A 142 -0.57 4.15 9.02
CA GLY A 142 -2.01 4.11 8.78
C GLY A 142 -2.56 5.43 8.23
N LEU A 143 -2.09 6.58 8.71
CA LEU A 143 -2.50 7.88 8.21
C LEU A 143 -2.03 8.12 6.76
N VAL A 144 -0.80 7.72 6.43
CA VAL A 144 -0.27 7.78 5.05
C VAL A 144 -1.12 6.92 4.12
N GLN A 145 -1.44 5.69 4.53
CA GLN A 145 -2.31 4.78 3.77
C GLN A 145 -3.71 5.36 3.55
N ILE A 146 -4.33 5.91 4.61
CA ILE A 146 -5.64 6.57 4.51
C ILE A 146 -5.60 7.71 3.50
N ASN A 147 -4.58 8.57 3.56
CA ASN A 147 -4.40 9.66 2.60
C ASN A 147 -4.32 9.14 1.14
N THR A 148 -3.55 8.08 0.91
CA THR A 148 -3.43 7.45 -0.42
C THR A 148 -4.74 6.96 -0.96
N TRP A 149 -5.50 6.19 -0.17
CA TRP A 149 -6.75 5.63 -0.67
C TRP A 149 -7.86 6.67 -0.81
N VAL A 150 -7.81 7.76 -0.04
CA VAL A 150 -8.65 8.95 -0.28
C VAL A 150 -8.32 9.57 -1.63
N TRP A 151 -7.05 9.91 -1.90
CA TRP A 151 -6.68 10.55 -3.16
C TRP A 151 -6.86 9.65 -4.38
N SER A 152 -6.63 8.35 -4.24
CA SER A 152 -6.96 7.35 -5.25
C SER A 152 -8.45 7.33 -5.56
N SER A 153 -9.31 7.34 -4.54
CA SER A 153 -10.77 7.40 -4.74
C SER A 153 -11.20 8.70 -5.43
N VAL A 154 -10.59 9.83 -5.06
CA VAL A 154 -10.88 11.14 -5.65
C VAL A 154 -10.43 11.22 -7.11
N PHE A 155 -9.25 10.70 -7.44
CA PHE A 155 -8.73 10.64 -8.81
C PHE A 155 -9.60 9.77 -9.71
N HIS A 156 -9.96 8.57 -9.27
CA HIS A 156 -10.84 7.66 -10.00
C HIS A 156 -12.29 8.17 -10.12
N ALA A 157 -12.72 9.02 -9.19
CA ALA A 157 -13.98 9.74 -9.30
C ALA A 157 -13.91 10.83 -10.37
N ARG A 158 -12.88 11.67 -10.32
CA ARG A 158 -12.67 12.76 -11.28
C ARG A 158 -11.18 12.96 -11.56
N ASP A 159 -10.80 12.59 -12.76
CA ASP A 159 -9.45 12.81 -13.26
C ASP A 159 -9.27 14.29 -13.68
N THR A 160 -8.34 14.95 -13.01
CA THR A 160 -7.84 16.29 -13.33
C THR A 160 -6.34 16.31 -13.05
N PRO A 161 -5.58 17.25 -13.62
CA PRO A 161 -4.15 17.39 -13.31
C PRO A 161 -3.81 17.54 -11.82
N THR A 162 -4.76 18.03 -11.02
CA THR A 162 -4.57 18.17 -9.57
C THR A 162 -4.83 16.86 -8.85
N THR A 163 -5.95 16.18 -9.14
CA THR A 163 -6.30 14.90 -8.51
C THR A 163 -5.31 13.81 -8.90
N GLU A 164 -4.85 13.82 -10.15
CA GLU A 164 -3.75 12.98 -10.66
C GLU A 164 -2.50 13.13 -9.79
N ARG A 165 -1.97 14.35 -9.66
CA ARG A 165 -0.74 14.60 -8.89
C ARG A 165 -0.88 14.16 -7.44
N LEU A 166 -2.03 14.40 -6.83
CA LEU A 166 -2.27 14.07 -5.43
C LEU A 166 -2.37 12.55 -5.21
N ASP A 167 -2.94 11.81 -6.16
CA ASP A 167 -2.93 10.34 -6.13
C ASP A 167 -1.49 9.80 -6.23
N TYR A 168 -0.76 10.18 -7.29
CA TYR A 168 0.61 9.73 -7.50
C TYR A 168 1.57 10.14 -6.37
N PHE A 169 1.45 11.36 -5.81
CA PHE A 169 2.27 11.78 -4.68
C PHE A 169 1.93 10.97 -3.42
N SER A 170 0.66 10.65 -3.19
CA SER A 170 0.25 9.84 -2.06
C SER A 170 0.72 8.39 -2.19
N ALA A 171 0.68 7.82 -3.40
CA ALA A 171 1.27 6.52 -3.69
C ALA A 171 2.78 6.51 -3.41
N THR A 172 3.54 7.55 -3.81
CA THR A 172 4.95 7.67 -3.45
C THR A 172 5.17 7.79 -1.94
N LEU A 173 4.36 8.59 -1.23
CA LEU A 173 4.46 8.70 0.23
C LEU A 173 4.27 7.34 0.90
N THR A 174 3.34 6.54 0.40
CA THR A 174 3.11 5.16 0.89
C THR A 174 4.35 4.30 0.74
N ILE A 175 4.88 4.20 -0.48
CA ILE A 175 6.04 3.35 -0.78
C ILE A 175 7.27 3.82 0.00
N ALA A 176 7.50 5.13 0.07
CA ALA A 176 8.63 5.69 0.80
C ALA A 176 8.49 5.49 2.32
N PHE A 177 7.29 5.66 2.88
CA PHE A 177 7.07 5.49 4.32
C PHE A 177 7.14 4.01 4.73
N THR A 178 6.61 3.08 3.94
CA THR A 178 6.73 1.64 4.24
C THR A 178 8.19 1.18 4.12
N LEU A 179 8.95 1.71 3.15
CA LEU A 179 10.40 1.50 3.09
C LEU A 179 11.10 2.06 4.34
N LEU A 180 10.80 3.30 4.74
CA LEU A 180 11.36 3.91 5.95
C LEU A 180 11.04 3.07 7.18
N TYR A 181 9.79 2.65 7.37
CA TYR A 181 9.40 1.78 8.46
C TYR A 181 10.20 0.47 8.45
N SER A 182 10.36 -0.15 7.28
CA SER A 182 11.12 -1.40 7.13
C SER A 182 12.57 -1.22 7.59
N ILE A 183 13.21 -0.11 7.19
CA ILE A 183 14.56 0.24 7.65
C ILE A 183 14.58 0.46 9.16
N VAL A 184 13.64 1.25 9.69
CA VAL A 184 13.54 1.54 11.12
C VAL A 184 13.40 0.27 11.95
N ARG A 185 12.52 -0.64 11.53
CA ARG A 185 12.18 -1.89 12.21
C ARG A 185 13.29 -2.94 12.09
N ILE A 186 13.84 -3.16 10.89
CA ILE A 186 14.81 -4.23 10.64
C ILE A 186 16.17 -3.89 11.23
N PHE A 187 16.61 -2.63 11.10
CA PHE A 187 17.89 -2.19 11.65
C PHE A 187 17.82 -1.70 13.10
N GLY A 188 16.66 -1.82 13.74
CA GLY A 188 16.46 -1.44 15.15
C GLY A 188 16.74 0.05 15.40
N LEU A 189 16.47 0.93 14.42
CA LEU A 189 16.64 2.37 14.60
C LEU A 189 15.64 2.92 15.62
N GLN A 190 14.45 2.31 15.66
CA GLN A 190 13.49 2.41 16.74
C GLN A 190 13.14 1.00 17.18
N THR A 191 13.12 0.76 18.48
CA THR A 191 12.52 -0.42 19.09
C THR A 191 11.43 0.03 20.05
N PRO A 192 10.60 -0.87 20.59
CA PRO A 192 9.64 -0.54 21.65
C PRO A 192 10.27 0.18 22.85
N LEU A 193 11.54 -0.11 23.17
CA LEU A 193 12.20 0.37 24.39
C LEU A 193 13.27 1.45 24.13
N THR A 194 13.90 1.46 22.95
CA THR A 194 15.09 2.28 22.67
C THR A 194 15.03 2.97 21.31
N THR A 195 15.75 4.07 21.17
CA THR A 195 15.85 4.85 19.94
C THR A 195 17.33 5.04 19.59
N SER A 196 17.71 4.71 18.36
CA SER A 196 19.07 4.90 17.84
C SER A 196 19.30 6.35 17.44
N ARG A 197 20.55 6.80 17.56
CA ARG A 197 21.00 8.11 17.06
C ARG A 197 20.89 8.23 15.54
N LEU A 198 20.86 7.09 14.82
CA LEU A 198 20.74 7.03 13.37
C LEU A 198 19.30 7.23 12.86
N LEU A 199 18.29 7.24 13.73
CA LEU A 199 16.89 7.37 13.32
C LEU A 199 16.63 8.68 12.56
N ILE A 200 17.07 9.81 13.12
CA ILE A 200 16.88 11.14 12.53
C ILE A 200 17.59 11.27 11.18
N PRO A 201 18.91 11.01 11.05
CA PRO A 201 19.57 11.17 9.77
C PRO A 201 19.01 10.25 8.68
N VAL A 202 18.67 8.99 9.00
CA VAL A 202 18.05 8.07 8.03
C VAL A 202 16.67 8.57 7.59
N SER A 203 15.83 9.01 8.53
CA SER A 203 14.51 9.56 8.21
C SER A 203 14.62 10.83 7.36
N ALA A 204 15.57 11.71 7.69
CA ALA A 204 15.84 12.93 6.93
C ALA A 204 16.35 12.63 5.52
N SER A 205 17.18 11.60 5.33
CA SER A 205 17.64 11.19 3.99
C SER A 205 16.50 10.69 3.10
N ILE A 206 15.59 9.86 3.64
CA ILE A 206 14.40 9.41 2.89
C ILE A 206 13.46 10.59 2.60
N ALA A 207 13.23 11.47 3.58
CA ALA A 207 12.42 12.67 3.39
C ALA A 207 13.00 13.58 2.31
N PHE A 208 14.32 13.82 2.32
CA PHE A 208 15.01 14.60 1.30
C PHE A 208 14.84 13.98 -0.08
N LEU A 209 15.04 12.65 -0.22
CA LEU A 209 14.84 11.94 -1.48
C LEU A 209 13.43 12.13 -2.05
N VAL A 210 12.40 12.01 -1.20
CA VAL A 210 10.99 12.19 -1.60
C VAL A 210 10.69 13.66 -1.95
N LEU A 211 11.19 14.61 -1.17
CA LEU A 211 11.00 16.04 -1.45
C LEU A 211 11.69 16.46 -2.74
N SER A 212 12.89 15.95 -3.03
CA SER A 212 13.58 16.18 -4.30
C SER A 212 12.79 15.59 -5.47
N HIS A 213 12.25 14.38 -5.32
CA HIS A 213 11.37 13.76 -6.32
C HIS A 213 10.12 14.60 -6.59
N PHE A 214 9.41 15.05 -5.55
CA PHE A 214 8.24 15.91 -5.72
C PHE A 214 8.59 17.26 -6.36
N THR A 215 9.70 17.86 -5.97
CA THR A 215 10.19 19.11 -6.58
C THR A 215 10.46 18.91 -8.07
N TYR A 216 11.07 17.79 -8.46
CA TYR A 216 11.28 17.44 -9.86
C TYR A 216 9.95 17.25 -10.62
N LEU A 217 8.99 16.50 -10.09
CA LEU A 217 7.68 16.31 -10.73
C LEU A 217 6.90 17.62 -10.86
N LEU A 218 6.97 18.49 -9.85
CA LEU A 218 6.31 19.80 -9.87
C LEU A 218 6.96 20.78 -10.86
N SER A 219 8.18 20.53 -11.33
CA SER A 219 8.83 21.34 -12.37
C SER A 219 8.20 21.18 -13.75
N PHE A 220 7.44 20.10 -13.98
CA PHE A 220 6.72 19.88 -15.24
C PHE A 220 5.37 20.63 -15.25
N PRO A 221 4.88 21.05 -16.43
CA PRO A 221 3.54 21.60 -16.58
C PRO A 221 2.46 20.65 -16.03
N ARG A 222 1.32 21.22 -15.59
CA ARG A 222 0.23 20.44 -14.97
C ARG A 222 -0.25 19.28 -15.84
N HIS A 223 -0.34 19.48 -17.15
CA HIS A 223 -0.86 18.49 -18.10
C HIS A 223 0.23 17.55 -18.68
N ALA A 224 1.45 17.60 -18.16
CA ALA A 224 2.60 16.86 -18.70
C ALA A 224 3.30 16.06 -17.59
N PHE A 225 2.55 15.22 -16.88
CA PHE A 225 3.10 14.40 -15.81
C PHE A 225 4.08 13.34 -16.36
N PRO A 226 5.33 13.25 -15.88
CA PRO A 226 6.32 12.32 -16.42
C PRO A 226 6.15 10.91 -15.82
N TYR A 227 5.13 10.18 -16.25
CA TYR A 227 4.78 8.85 -15.70
C TYR A 227 5.94 7.85 -15.72
N GLY A 228 6.70 7.77 -16.82
CA GLY A 228 7.80 6.81 -16.95
C GLY A 228 8.87 7.00 -15.86
N TYR A 229 9.25 8.25 -15.59
CA TYR A 229 10.16 8.57 -14.49
C TYR A 229 9.55 8.26 -13.13
N HIS A 230 8.30 8.69 -12.91
CA HIS A 230 7.60 8.48 -11.63
C HIS A 230 7.48 6.99 -11.27
N THR A 231 7.06 6.16 -12.23
CA THR A 231 6.95 4.71 -12.06
C THR A 231 8.30 4.08 -11.80
N ALA A 232 9.35 4.46 -12.53
CA ALA A 232 10.70 3.95 -12.30
C ALA A 232 11.23 4.29 -10.89
N PHE A 233 11.02 5.53 -10.43
CA PHE A 233 11.41 5.95 -9.08
C PHE A 233 10.74 5.10 -8.00
N ASN A 234 9.41 4.95 -8.05
CA ASN A 234 8.67 4.15 -7.08
C ASN A 234 9.03 2.67 -7.14
N LEU A 235 9.27 2.13 -8.33
CA LEU A 235 9.69 0.74 -8.51
C LEU A 235 11.01 0.46 -7.80
N VAL A 236 11.99 1.37 -7.89
CA VAL A 236 13.28 1.22 -7.16
C VAL A 236 13.05 1.17 -5.65
N LEU A 237 12.25 2.09 -5.09
CA LEU A 237 11.94 2.09 -3.66
C LEU A 237 11.23 0.80 -3.23
N ALA A 238 10.26 0.34 -4.03
CA ALA A 238 9.52 -0.89 -3.77
C ALA A 238 10.42 -2.15 -3.84
N ILE A 239 11.37 -2.21 -4.77
CA ILE A 239 12.34 -3.31 -4.85
C ILE A 239 13.20 -3.36 -3.58
N VAL A 240 13.70 -2.22 -3.11
CA VAL A 240 14.49 -2.16 -1.86
C VAL A 240 13.64 -2.62 -0.67
N HIS A 241 12.40 -2.13 -0.55
CA HIS A 241 11.45 -2.57 0.47
C HIS A 241 11.26 -4.09 0.45
N ASN A 242 11.05 -4.67 -0.74
CA ASN A 242 10.82 -6.10 -0.91
C ASN A 242 12.05 -6.93 -0.52
N ILE A 243 13.25 -6.51 -0.95
CA ILE A 243 14.51 -7.18 -0.59
C ILE A 243 14.68 -7.21 0.93
N LEU A 244 14.36 -6.13 1.63
CA LEU A 244 14.47 -6.04 3.09
C LEU A 244 13.58 -7.08 3.79
N TRP A 245 12.30 -7.17 3.43
CA TRP A 245 11.36 -8.13 4.05
C TRP A 245 11.63 -9.59 3.67
N ILE A 246 12.07 -9.84 2.43
CA ILE A 246 12.54 -11.16 2.00
C ILE A 246 13.75 -11.57 2.83
N THR A 247 14.73 -10.68 3.01
CA THR A 247 15.94 -10.92 3.80
C THR A 247 15.60 -11.13 5.28
N TRP A 248 14.69 -10.33 5.83
CA TRP A 248 14.19 -10.50 7.20
C TRP A 248 13.57 -11.89 7.40
N SER A 249 12.71 -12.33 6.49
CA SER A 249 12.09 -13.67 6.57
C SER A 249 13.11 -14.80 6.38
N ALA A 250 14.08 -14.59 5.48
CA ALA A 250 15.15 -15.54 5.21
C ALA A 250 16.10 -15.72 6.41
N SER A 251 16.28 -14.70 7.24
CA SER A 251 17.15 -14.74 8.43
C SER A 251 16.74 -15.80 9.47
N PHE A 252 15.47 -16.23 9.47
CA PHE A 252 14.97 -17.32 10.31
C PHE A 252 15.29 -18.72 9.76
N LYS A 253 15.76 -18.84 8.52
CA LYS A 253 16.07 -20.13 7.87
C LYS A 253 17.54 -20.27 7.52
N PHE A 254 18.19 -19.16 7.16
CA PHE A 254 19.55 -19.14 6.65
C PHE A 254 20.42 -18.19 7.46
N ARG A 255 21.68 -18.58 7.66
CA ARG A 255 22.69 -17.68 8.21
C ARG A 255 23.12 -16.72 7.11
N LEU A 256 22.82 -15.43 7.31
CA LEU A 256 23.19 -14.37 6.38
C LEU A 256 24.70 -14.07 6.50
N PRO A 257 25.36 -13.67 5.40
CA PRO A 257 26.79 -13.42 5.40
C PRO A 257 27.15 -12.22 6.26
N THR A 258 28.21 -12.35 7.05
CA THR A 258 28.82 -11.24 7.79
C THR A 258 29.72 -10.45 6.85
N LEU A 259 29.50 -9.14 6.73
CA LEU A 259 30.36 -8.26 5.95
C LEU A 259 31.45 -7.69 6.86
N THR A 260 32.71 -7.77 6.45
CA THR A 260 33.82 -7.12 7.17
C THR A 260 34.19 -5.85 6.41
N PHE A 261 33.94 -4.68 7.00
CA PHE A 261 34.31 -3.39 6.44
C PHE A 261 35.13 -2.60 7.46
N LEU A 262 36.34 -2.17 7.08
CA LEU A 262 37.27 -1.43 7.95
C LEU A 262 37.42 -2.04 9.36
N ASN A 263 37.73 -3.34 9.44
CA ASN A 263 37.81 -4.13 10.68
C ASN A 263 36.52 -4.21 11.53
N THR A 264 35.40 -3.69 11.05
CA THR A 264 34.10 -3.83 11.70
C THR A 264 33.33 -4.97 11.05
N LYS A 265 32.88 -5.93 11.86
CA LYS A 265 31.96 -6.99 11.43
C LYS A 265 30.54 -6.45 11.46
N ILE A 266 29.92 -6.36 10.29
CA ILE A 266 28.53 -5.96 10.11
C ILE A 266 27.73 -7.23 9.88
N GLU A 267 26.88 -7.55 10.84
CA GLU A 267 25.95 -8.69 10.78
C GLU A 267 24.54 -8.19 10.53
N PHE A 268 23.73 -9.04 9.88
CA PHE A 268 22.31 -8.74 9.76
C PHE A 268 21.67 -8.75 11.16
N PRO A 269 20.90 -7.72 11.54
CA PRO A 269 20.31 -7.62 12.86
C PRO A 269 19.42 -8.82 13.19
N LYS A 270 19.45 -9.27 14.44
CA LYS A 270 18.51 -10.28 14.94
C LYS A 270 17.08 -9.73 14.89
N PRO A 271 16.12 -10.40 14.23
CA PRO A 271 14.74 -9.93 14.15
C PRO A 271 14.07 -9.64 15.50
N TYR A 272 14.36 -10.49 16.50
CA TYR A 272 13.81 -10.45 17.86
C TYR A 272 14.92 -10.64 18.91
N PRO A 273 15.74 -9.61 19.20
CA PRO A 273 16.80 -9.70 20.20
C PRO A 273 16.24 -9.98 21.60
N PRO A 274 17.01 -10.67 22.48
CA PRO A 274 18.37 -11.19 22.25
C PRO A 274 18.42 -12.54 21.50
N ASN A 275 17.27 -13.10 21.16
CA ASN A 275 17.12 -14.46 20.64
C ASN A 275 17.86 -14.64 19.30
N ASP A 276 18.56 -15.77 19.16
CA ASP A 276 19.15 -16.17 17.87
C ASP A 276 18.05 -16.78 16.97
N PRO A 277 17.77 -16.22 15.77
CA PRO A 277 16.72 -16.71 14.88
C PRO A 277 16.96 -18.14 14.35
N LEU A 278 18.19 -18.66 14.44
CA LEU A 278 18.55 -20.02 14.03
C LEU A 278 18.61 -21.00 15.20
N SER A 279 18.39 -20.55 16.44
CA SER A 279 18.40 -21.44 17.60
C SER A 279 17.31 -22.50 17.50
N THR A 280 17.65 -23.75 17.80
CA THR A 280 16.68 -24.85 17.91
C THR A 280 16.01 -24.90 19.29
N SER A 281 16.52 -24.16 20.29
CA SER A 281 15.97 -24.15 21.65
C SER A 281 14.77 -23.21 21.81
N ILE A 282 14.53 -22.30 20.86
CA ILE A 282 13.44 -21.33 20.90
C ILE A 282 12.57 -21.54 19.66
N SER A 283 11.26 -21.72 19.87
CA SER A 283 10.30 -21.82 18.77
C SER A 283 10.28 -20.52 17.97
N LYS A 284 10.37 -20.63 16.64
CA LYS A 284 10.29 -19.47 15.74
C LYS A 284 8.93 -18.76 15.86
N PRO A 285 8.88 -17.44 15.67
CA PRO A 285 7.64 -16.70 15.51
C PRO A 285 6.75 -17.36 14.46
N LYS A 286 5.45 -17.51 14.74
CA LYS A 286 4.50 -18.12 13.80
C LYS A 286 4.45 -17.35 12.47
N GLU A 287 4.73 -16.06 12.51
CA GLU A 287 4.64 -15.14 11.38
C GLU A 287 5.97 -14.89 10.68
N ALA A 288 7.02 -15.68 10.97
CA ALA A 288 8.36 -15.50 10.40
C ALA A 288 8.41 -15.54 8.85
N SER A 289 7.48 -16.25 8.20
CA SER A 289 7.36 -16.30 6.74
C SER A 289 6.30 -15.35 6.17
N THR A 290 5.53 -14.68 7.01
CA THR A 290 4.41 -13.83 6.57
C THR A 290 4.88 -12.72 5.64
N PRO A 291 5.94 -11.94 5.92
CA PRO A 291 6.38 -10.86 5.02
C PRO A 291 6.81 -11.36 3.65
N LEU A 292 7.46 -12.53 3.57
CA LEU A 292 7.82 -13.15 2.29
C LEU A 292 6.57 -13.45 1.45
N SER A 293 5.55 -14.06 2.05
CA SER A 293 4.29 -14.33 1.37
C SER A 293 3.58 -13.04 0.95
N LEU A 294 3.56 -12.03 1.80
CA LEU A 294 2.92 -10.75 1.50
C LEU A 294 3.64 -9.98 0.38
N VAL A 295 4.98 -9.94 0.39
CA VAL A 295 5.77 -9.35 -0.70
C VAL A 295 5.50 -10.08 -2.02
N PHE A 296 5.45 -11.41 -2.02
CA PHE A 296 5.14 -12.19 -3.21
C PHE A 296 3.73 -11.87 -3.74
N LEU A 297 2.71 -11.87 -2.86
CA LEU A 297 1.33 -11.56 -3.22
C LEU A 297 1.18 -10.12 -3.72
N THR A 298 1.80 -9.13 -3.08
CA THR A 298 1.81 -7.74 -3.55
C THR A 298 2.47 -7.63 -4.92
N THR A 299 3.60 -8.31 -5.15
CA THR A 299 4.28 -8.31 -6.45
C THR A 299 3.41 -8.91 -7.54
N MET A 300 2.73 -10.02 -7.24
CA MET A 300 1.78 -10.66 -8.16
C MET A 300 0.58 -9.75 -8.44
N ALA A 301 0.04 -9.07 -7.43
CA ALA A 301 -1.05 -8.11 -7.60
C ALA A 301 -0.64 -6.93 -8.49
N MET A 302 0.55 -6.34 -8.26
CA MET A 302 1.08 -5.27 -9.11
C MET A 302 1.36 -5.73 -10.54
N SER A 303 1.68 -7.00 -10.77
CA SER A 303 1.91 -7.52 -12.13
C SER A 303 0.67 -7.49 -13.02
N LEU A 304 -0.53 -7.35 -12.45
CA LEU A 304 -1.76 -7.16 -13.21
C LEU A 304 -1.70 -5.90 -14.08
N GLU A 305 -1.04 -4.84 -13.61
CA GLU A 305 -0.82 -3.59 -14.37
C GLU A 305 -0.08 -3.84 -15.69
N LEU A 306 0.77 -4.86 -15.75
CA LEU A 306 1.51 -5.20 -16.98
C LEU A 306 0.61 -5.76 -18.08
N LEU A 307 -0.60 -6.21 -17.74
CA LEU A 307 -1.54 -6.77 -18.70
C LEU A 307 -2.27 -5.68 -19.50
N ASP A 308 -2.47 -4.48 -18.91
CA ASP A 308 -3.17 -3.31 -19.49
C ASP A 308 -4.27 -3.70 -20.47
N PHE A 309 -5.23 -4.52 -20.02
CA PHE A 309 -6.27 -5.07 -20.87
C PHE A 309 -7.48 -4.13 -20.95
N SER A 310 -8.20 -4.19 -22.08
CA SER A 310 -9.43 -3.41 -22.27
C SER A 310 -10.52 -3.83 -21.26
N PRO A 311 -11.22 -2.89 -20.60
CA PRO A 311 -12.05 -3.17 -19.45
C PRO A 311 -13.18 -4.15 -19.77
N ILE A 312 -13.26 -5.20 -18.95
CA ILE A 312 -14.35 -6.17 -18.94
C ILE A 312 -15.62 -5.41 -18.57
N LEU A 313 -16.66 -5.58 -19.39
CA LEU A 313 -17.94 -4.87 -19.27
C LEU A 313 -17.78 -3.33 -19.22
N ARG A 314 -16.70 -2.77 -19.79
CA ARG A 314 -16.38 -1.33 -19.76
C ARG A 314 -16.23 -0.75 -18.35
N MET A 315 -16.00 -1.59 -17.34
CA MET A 315 -15.97 -1.17 -15.93
C MET A 315 -14.80 -1.75 -15.14
N VAL A 316 -14.36 -2.98 -15.44
CA VAL A 316 -13.31 -3.68 -14.70
C VAL A 316 -12.06 -3.80 -15.56
N ASP A 317 -10.98 -3.17 -15.16
CA ASP A 317 -9.68 -3.19 -15.82
C ASP A 317 -8.59 -3.82 -14.93
N ALA A 318 -7.35 -3.83 -15.44
CA ALA A 318 -6.19 -4.31 -14.69
C ALA A 318 -5.99 -3.54 -13.36
N HIS A 319 -6.18 -2.22 -13.39
CA HIS A 319 -5.94 -1.33 -12.26
C HIS A 319 -6.91 -1.57 -11.09
N SER A 320 -8.21 -1.66 -11.40
CA SER A 320 -9.23 -1.98 -10.39
C SER A 320 -9.06 -3.38 -9.80
N LEU A 321 -8.58 -4.36 -10.58
CA LEU A 321 -8.24 -5.69 -10.06
C LEU A 321 -7.01 -5.66 -9.14
N TRP A 322 -6.01 -4.84 -9.45
CA TRP A 322 -4.88 -4.60 -8.55
C TRP A 322 -5.36 -4.03 -7.22
N HIS A 323 -6.20 -2.98 -7.23
CA HIS A 323 -6.81 -2.43 -6.01
C HIS A 323 -7.61 -3.48 -5.24
N ALA A 324 -8.40 -4.32 -5.92
CA ALA A 324 -9.16 -5.37 -5.28
C ALA A 324 -8.23 -6.39 -4.58
N ALA A 325 -7.15 -6.79 -5.23
CA ALA A 325 -6.18 -7.74 -4.68
C ALA A 325 -5.44 -7.19 -3.45
N THR A 326 -5.20 -5.88 -3.35
CA THR A 326 -4.51 -5.28 -2.20
C THR A 326 -5.36 -5.24 -0.93
N ILE A 327 -6.69 -5.37 -1.01
CA ILE A 327 -7.59 -5.35 0.16
C ILE A 327 -7.24 -6.47 1.16
N PRO A 328 -7.29 -7.77 0.80
CA PRO A 328 -6.94 -8.85 1.72
C PRO A 328 -5.45 -8.84 2.10
N ILE A 329 -4.56 -8.41 1.20
CA ILE A 329 -3.13 -8.29 1.47
C ILE A 329 -2.86 -7.26 2.56
N THR A 330 -3.56 -6.12 2.52
CA THR A 330 -3.42 -5.04 3.50
C THR A 330 -3.94 -5.46 4.87
N LEU A 331 -5.03 -6.24 4.94
CA LEU A 331 -5.48 -6.85 6.20
C LEU A 331 -4.40 -7.72 6.83
N ALA A 332 -3.73 -8.54 6.02
CA ALA A 332 -2.66 -9.40 6.49
C ALA A 332 -1.40 -8.62 6.90
N TRP A 333 -1.06 -7.52 6.21
CA TRP A 333 -0.01 -6.59 6.67
C TRP A 333 -0.34 -5.98 8.02
N TRP A 334 -1.56 -5.50 8.25
CA TRP A 334 -1.96 -4.96 9.56
C TRP A 334 -1.85 -5.98 10.68
N GLN A 335 -2.27 -7.23 10.43
CA GLN A 335 -2.12 -8.32 11.39
C GLN A 335 -0.65 -8.58 11.70
N PHE A 336 0.19 -8.71 10.67
CA PHE A 336 1.62 -8.94 10.84
C PHE A 336 2.30 -7.83 11.63
N MET A 337 2.11 -6.58 11.21
CA MET A 337 2.80 -5.43 11.79
C MET A 337 2.40 -5.17 13.24
N THR A 338 1.14 -5.44 13.58
CA THR A 338 0.64 -5.36 14.96
C THR A 338 1.25 -6.45 15.82
N ASN A 339 1.29 -7.69 15.34
CA ASN A 339 1.86 -8.83 16.08
C ASN A 339 3.38 -8.68 16.25
N ASP A 340 4.08 -8.29 15.18
CA ASP A 340 5.53 -8.03 15.19
C ASP A 340 5.91 -6.99 16.24
N ALA A 341 5.16 -5.88 16.34
CA ALA A 341 5.43 -4.84 17.33
C ALA A 341 5.25 -5.32 18.79
N ILE A 342 4.26 -6.18 19.02
CA ILE A 342 3.98 -6.80 20.34
C ILE A 342 5.04 -7.84 20.67
N GLU A 343 5.41 -8.69 19.70
CA GLU A 343 6.39 -9.75 19.88
C GLU A 343 7.80 -9.18 20.11
N LEU A 344 8.17 -8.12 19.39
CA LEU A 344 9.43 -7.40 19.60
C LEU A 344 9.50 -6.77 20.99
N GLU A 345 8.40 -6.22 21.49
CA GLU A 345 8.35 -5.69 22.86
C GLU A 345 8.55 -6.81 23.89
N GLY A 346 7.83 -7.93 23.71
CA GLY A 346 7.97 -9.10 24.57
C GLY A 346 9.38 -9.68 24.59
N SER A 347 10.04 -9.79 23.44
CA SER A 347 11.40 -10.35 23.35
C SER A 347 12.42 -9.48 24.10
N LEU A 348 12.32 -8.16 23.97
CA LEU A 348 13.21 -7.21 24.61
C LEU A 348 13.00 -7.15 26.13
N LEU A 349 11.74 -7.16 26.60
CA LEU A 349 11.43 -7.17 28.03
C LEU A 349 11.89 -8.46 28.72
N ASN A 350 11.74 -9.62 28.06
CA ASN A 350 12.23 -10.89 28.58
C ASN A 350 13.76 -10.95 28.61
N GLY A 351 14.42 -10.42 27.57
CA GLY A 351 15.88 -10.29 27.54
C GLY A 351 16.43 -9.41 28.66
N ALA A 352 15.76 -8.29 28.96
CA ALA A 352 16.13 -7.40 30.05
C ALA A 352 16.00 -8.06 31.43
N ARG A 353 14.98 -8.90 31.64
CA ARG A 353 14.77 -9.66 32.89
C ARG A 353 15.76 -10.82 33.06
N GLY A 354 16.15 -11.49 31.98
CA GLY A 354 17.11 -12.60 32.02
C GLY A 354 18.58 -12.19 32.18
N GLY A 355 18.92 -10.93 31.89
CA GLY A 355 20.27 -10.38 32.02
C GLY A 355 20.57 -9.62 33.33
N GLY A 356 19.56 -9.43 34.18
CA GLY A 356 19.70 -8.68 35.44
C GLY A 356 19.78 -9.60 36.64
N ASN A 357 20.99 -9.85 37.14
CA ASN A 357 21.19 -10.30 38.52
C ASN A 357 21.11 -9.12 39.50
N GLU A 358 20.19 -8.18 39.26
CA GLU A 358 19.87 -7.09 40.18
C GLU A 358 18.51 -7.36 40.79
N LYS A 359 18.53 -7.79 42.05
CA LYS A 359 17.38 -7.80 42.93
C LYS A 359 16.88 -6.35 43.03
N PHE A 360 15.77 -6.04 42.36
CA PHE A 360 14.91 -4.96 42.81
C PHE A 360 14.33 -5.36 44.18
N PRO A 361 14.54 -4.57 45.25
CA PRO A 361 13.90 -4.86 46.51
C PRO A 361 12.42 -4.47 46.39
N LEU A 362 11.57 -5.43 46.06
CA LEU A 362 10.14 -5.33 46.37
C LEU A 362 10.00 -5.57 47.87
N SER A 363 10.12 -4.49 48.65
CA SER A 363 9.51 -4.40 49.96
C SER A 363 8.01 -4.31 49.76
N GLY A 364 7.27 -5.28 50.31
CA GLY A 364 5.82 -5.35 50.23
C GLY A 364 5.32 -6.75 50.52
N GLY A 365 5.41 -7.15 51.80
CA GLY A 365 4.76 -8.37 52.28
C GLY A 365 3.24 -8.29 52.07
N GLY A 366 2.66 -9.41 51.67
CA GLY A 366 1.22 -9.53 51.45
C GLY A 366 0.86 -10.94 50.99
N THR A 367 0.62 -11.81 51.95
CA THR A 367 -0.02 -13.12 51.81
C THR A 367 -1.38 -13.01 51.11
N GLY A 368 -1.66 -13.88 50.13
CA GLY A 368 -3.00 -14.03 49.57
C GLY A 368 -3.00 -14.76 48.24
N ALA A 369 -3.20 -16.08 48.29
CA ALA A 369 -3.50 -16.89 47.11
C ALA A 369 -4.98 -16.69 46.76
N GLU A 370 -5.27 -16.03 45.63
CA GLU A 370 -6.59 -16.08 44.99
C GLU A 370 -6.43 -16.34 43.49
N THR A 371 -7.18 -17.34 43.05
CA THR A 371 -7.30 -17.86 41.68
C THR A 371 -7.76 -16.77 40.71
N MET A 372 -6.92 -16.41 39.73
CA MET A 372 -7.33 -15.56 38.61
C MET A 372 -8.13 -16.37 37.57
N GLU A 373 -9.39 -15.99 37.44
CA GLU A 373 -10.33 -16.38 36.41
C GLU A 373 -9.84 -16.01 35.00
N ALA A 374 -10.02 -16.91 34.04
CA ALA A 374 -9.47 -16.78 32.68
C ALA A 374 -10.20 -15.69 31.88
N THR A 375 -9.43 -14.79 31.27
CA THR A 375 -9.92 -13.76 30.34
C THR A 375 -10.42 -14.41 29.03
N PRO A 376 -11.56 -13.98 28.43
CA PRO A 376 -12.06 -14.60 27.21
C PRO A 376 -11.18 -14.26 26.00
N ARG A 377 -10.67 -15.28 25.30
CA ARG A 377 -9.95 -15.12 24.02
C ARG A 377 -10.93 -15.09 22.86
N THR A 378 -10.76 -14.16 21.92
CA THR A 378 -11.45 -14.21 20.63
C THR A 378 -10.94 -15.38 19.79
N PRO A 379 -11.82 -16.13 19.10
CA PRO A 379 -11.42 -17.30 18.34
C PRO A 379 -10.65 -16.93 17.07
N ASN A 380 -9.66 -17.76 16.70
CA ASN A 380 -8.85 -17.59 15.50
C ASN A 380 -9.52 -18.20 14.26
N PHE A 381 -8.95 -17.93 13.07
CA PHE A 381 -9.51 -18.32 11.77
C PHE A 381 -9.71 -19.85 11.63
N ALA A 382 -8.88 -20.66 12.27
CA ALA A 382 -9.03 -22.12 12.28
C ALA A 382 -10.26 -22.57 13.10
N GLN A 383 -10.61 -21.84 14.16
CA GLN A 383 -11.78 -22.10 14.99
C GLN A 383 -13.09 -21.65 14.33
N LEU A 384 -13.04 -20.64 13.46
CA LEU A 384 -14.17 -20.22 12.63
C LEU A 384 -14.42 -21.15 11.44
N ALA A 385 -13.37 -21.79 10.92
CA ALA A 385 -13.46 -22.77 9.83
C ALA A 385 -13.92 -24.17 10.30
N ALA A 386 -13.73 -24.50 11.58
CA ALA A 386 -14.05 -25.80 12.15
C ALA A 386 -15.46 -25.84 12.80
N GLY A 387 -16.50 -25.79 11.98
CA GLY A 387 -17.74 -26.52 12.24
C GLY A 387 -18.77 -25.90 13.20
N SER A 388 -19.85 -25.40 12.60
CA SER A 388 -21.19 -25.43 13.17
C SER A 388 -21.63 -26.88 13.45
N SER A 389 -21.63 -27.32 14.70
CA SER A 389 -22.49 -28.43 15.13
C SER A 389 -22.72 -28.37 16.64
N GLY A 390 -23.99 -28.26 17.05
CA GLY A 390 -24.40 -28.51 18.43
C GLY A 390 -24.91 -27.31 19.25
N PHE A 391 -25.92 -26.57 18.75
CA PHE A 391 -26.78 -25.79 19.65
C PHE A 391 -27.74 -26.74 20.40
N ARG A 392 -27.33 -27.22 21.58
CA ARG A 392 -28.26 -27.79 22.57
C ARG A 392 -28.79 -26.65 23.44
N LYS A 393 -30.05 -26.27 23.24
CA LYS A 393 -30.79 -25.37 24.13
C LYS A 393 -31.05 -26.06 25.48
N SER A 394 -30.72 -25.39 26.56
CA SER A 394 -31.35 -25.58 27.88
C SER A 394 -31.85 -24.21 28.38
N PRO A 395 -33.02 -24.14 29.06
CA PRO A 395 -33.71 -22.88 29.32
C PRO A 395 -33.31 -22.25 30.66
N SER A 396 -33.25 -20.91 30.69
CA SER A 396 -33.03 -20.11 31.91
C SER A 396 -34.30 -20.07 32.79
N PRO A 397 -34.18 -20.04 34.13
CA PRO A 397 -35.32 -19.86 35.03
C PRO A 397 -35.66 -18.38 35.27
N SER A 398 -36.95 -18.07 35.36
CA SER A 398 -37.50 -16.75 35.67
C SER A 398 -37.25 -16.32 37.13
N PRO A 399 -37.12 -15.01 37.43
CA PRO A 399 -36.98 -14.54 38.81
C PRO A 399 -38.34 -14.39 39.50
N LYS A 400 -38.42 -14.87 40.74
CA LYS A 400 -39.56 -14.68 41.66
C LYS A 400 -39.58 -13.24 42.20
N VAL A 401 -40.76 -12.62 42.14
CA VAL A 401 -41.08 -11.34 42.78
C VAL A 401 -41.48 -11.59 44.23
N THR A 402 -40.81 -10.94 45.17
CA THR A 402 -41.23 -10.82 46.57
C THR A 402 -41.82 -9.44 46.82
N LYS A 403 -43.08 -9.38 47.27
CA LYS A 403 -43.72 -8.19 47.84
C LYS A 403 -43.21 -7.94 49.26
N PRO A 404 -43.16 -6.66 49.68
CA PRO A 404 -43.50 -6.29 51.04
C PRO A 404 -44.67 -5.29 51.08
N GLU A 405 -45.56 -5.57 52.04
CA GLU A 405 -46.62 -4.76 52.70
C GLU A 405 -47.49 -3.79 51.89
#